data_AF-Q2HYP6-F1
#
_entry.id   AF-Q2HYP6-F1
#
_cell.length_a   1.000
_cell.length_b   1.000
_cell.length_c   1.000
_cell.angle_alpha   90.00
_cell.angle_beta   90.00
_cell.angle_gamma   90.00
#
_symmetry.space_group_name_H-M   'P 1'
#
loop_
_entity.id
_entity.type
_entity.pdbx_description
1 polymer ?
#
loop_
_entity_poly.entity_id
_entity_poly.type
_entity_poly.pdbx_seq_one_letter_code
_entity_poly.pdbx_strand_id
1 'polypeptide(L)'
;QARVRMILAYLFAQLYLWVLGKPGGLLVLGSANVDESLTGYFTKYDCSSADINPIGGVSKMDLKSFLLYCAEHFQLSILKSIVAAPPTAELEPLTDGQVSQTDEADMGMTYSELSVIGKLRKISKCGP
;
A
#
# COMPACT_ATOMS: atom_id res chain seq x y z
N GLN A 1 -10.12 -0.94 12.90
CA GLN A 1 -8.77 -1.53 13.03
C GLN A 1 -7.69 -0.68 12.33
N ALA A 2 -7.90 -0.23 11.09
CA ALA A 2 -6.91 0.53 10.31
C ALA A 2 -6.31 1.76 11.04
N ARG A 3 -7.12 2.64 11.64
CA ARG A 3 -6.63 3.82 12.38
C ARG A 3 -5.82 3.48 13.63
N VAL A 4 -6.11 2.34 14.27
CA VAL A 4 -5.33 1.89 15.44
C VAL A 4 -3.91 1.50 15.01
N ARG A 5 -3.74 0.91 13.81
CA ARG A 5 -2.41 0.63 13.25
C ARG A 5 -1.60 1.93 13.04
N MET A 6 -2.24 3.01 12.60
CA MET A 6 -1.60 4.33 12.48
C MET A 6 -1.16 4.88 13.85
N ILE A 7 -2.03 4.81 14.87
CA ILE A 7 -1.68 5.24 16.22
C ILE A 7 -0.45 4.47 16.74
N LEU A 8 -0.42 3.16 16.52
CA LEU A 8 0.71 2.31 16.92
C LEU A 8 1.98 2.67 16.13
N ALA A 9 1.89 2.90 14.82
CA ALA A 9 3.03 3.32 14.01
C ALA A 9 3.66 4.62 14.54
N TYR A 10 2.84 5.62 14.87
CA TYR A 10 3.34 6.89 15.44
C TYR A 10 3.85 6.73 16.87
N LEU A 11 3.24 5.87 17.69
CA LEU A 11 3.74 5.53 19.01
C LEU A 11 5.17 4.96 18.93
N PHE A 12 5.41 3.99 18.05
CA PHE A 12 6.75 3.44 17.82
C PHE A 12 7.70 4.47 17.23
N ALA A 13 7.24 5.28 16.27
CA ALA A 13 8.09 6.30 15.67
C ALA A 13 8.62 7.31 16.71
N GLN A 14 7.79 7.66 17.70
CA GLN A 14 8.16 8.59 18.76
C GLN A 14 8.99 7.94 19.88
N LEU A 15 8.67 6.71 20.29
CA LEU A 15 9.22 6.13 21.53
C LEU A 15 10.21 4.99 21.32
N TYR A 16 10.31 4.40 20.13
CA TYR A 16 11.18 3.24 19.92
C TYR A 16 12.65 3.54 20.20
N LEU A 17 13.14 4.68 19.71
CA LEU A 17 14.52 5.13 19.98
C LEU A 17 14.73 5.45 21.46
N TRP A 18 13.72 6.05 22.12
CA TRP A 18 13.77 6.34 23.55
C TRP A 18 13.91 5.06 24.39
N VAL A 19 13.14 4.01 24.09
CA VAL A 19 13.27 2.70 24.77
C VAL A 19 14.66 2.10 24.58
N LEU A 20 15.30 2.35 23.44
CA LEU A 20 16.67 1.92 23.15
C LEU A 20 17.75 2.84 23.75
N GLY A 21 17.38 3.87 24.51
CA GLY A 21 18.31 4.85 25.06
C GLY A 21 18.98 5.72 24.00
N LYS A 22 18.40 5.83 22.80
CA LYS A 22 18.90 6.63 21.67
C LYS A 22 18.12 7.94 21.55
N PRO A 23 18.78 9.06 21.21
CA PRO A 23 18.10 10.32 20.95
C PRO A 23 17.36 10.31 19.61
N GLY A 24 16.33 11.14 19.49
CA GLY A 24 15.60 11.39 18.24
C GLY A 24 14.28 10.61 18.11
N GLY A 25 13.67 10.74 16.93
CA GLY A 25 12.45 10.03 16.52
C GLY A 25 12.59 9.50 15.10
N LEU A 26 11.67 8.63 14.68
CA LEU A 26 11.63 8.06 13.35
C LEU A 26 10.60 8.78 12.47
N LEU A 27 10.82 8.77 11.16
CA LEU A 27 9.81 9.14 10.18
C LEU A 27 8.92 7.94 9.88
N VAL A 28 7.61 8.15 9.88
CA VAL A 28 6.63 7.14 9.48
C VAL A 28 6.53 7.15 7.94
N LEU A 29 6.71 5.97 7.34
CA LEU A 29 6.59 5.79 5.89
C LEU A 29 5.22 5.23 5.52
N GLY A 30 4.57 5.89 4.57
CA GLY A 30 3.32 5.42 3.95
C GLY A 30 3.61 4.44 2.81
N SER A 31 2.59 3.66 2.45
CA SER A 31 2.67 2.66 1.37
C SER A 31 1.46 2.65 0.44
N ALA A 32 0.63 3.70 0.46
CA ALA A 32 -0.44 3.85 -0.52
C ALA A 32 0.17 4.05 -1.92
N ASN A 33 -0.36 3.37 -2.93
CA ASN A 33 0.07 3.58 -4.32
C ASN A 33 -0.83 4.59 -5.03
N VAL A 34 -0.44 4.99 -6.25
CA VAL A 34 -1.16 6.03 -7.00
C VAL A 34 -2.57 5.60 -7.42
N ASP A 35 -2.77 4.30 -7.66
CA ASP A 35 -4.06 3.78 -8.14
C ASP A 35 -5.10 3.82 -7.01
N GLU A 36 -4.74 3.39 -5.79
CA GLU A 36 -5.56 3.52 -4.58
C GLU A 36 -5.81 4.97 -4.20
N SER A 37 -4.78 5.83 -4.35
CA SER A 37 -4.91 7.26 -4.08
C SER A 37 -5.86 7.97 -5.06
N LEU A 38 -5.90 7.50 -6.31
CA LEU A 38 -6.77 8.03 -7.35
C LEU A 38 -8.24 7.71 -7.10
N THR A 39 -8.53 6.49 -6.63
CA THR A 39 -9.89 6.03 -6.33
C THR A 39 -10.36 6.45 -4.94
N GLY A 40 -9.45 6.86 -4.06
CA GLY A 40 -9.77 7.09 -2.66
C GLY A 40 -9.98 5.79 -1.89
N TYR A 41 -9.48 4.66 -2.40
CA TYR A 41 -9.61 3.34 -1.81
C TYR A 41 -8.59 3.14 -0.68
N PHE A 42 -8.82 3.86 0.43
CA PHE A 42 -8.08 3.75 1.68
C PHE A 42 -8.92 4.30 2.84
N THR A 43 -8.60 3.94 4.08
CA THR A 43 -9.31 4.52 5.22
C THR A 43 -8.70 5.87 5.57
N LYS A 44 -9.50 6.95 5.55
CA LYS A 44 -9.02 8.27 5.98
C LYS A 44 -8.42 8.21 7.40
N TYR A 45 -7.18 8.71 7.52
CA TYR A 45 -6.34 8.68 8.72
C TYR A 45 -5.85 7.28 9.16
N ASP A 46 -5.73 6.33 8.24
CA ASP A 46 -4.95 5.11 8.47
C ASP A 46 -3.47 5.30 8.07
N CYS A 47 -2.74 4.19 7.90
CA CYS A 47 -1.34 4.20 7.51
C CYS A 47 -1.06 4.78 6.10
N SER A 48 -2.09 5.16 5.33
CA SER A 48 -1.96 5.97 4.12
C SER A 48 -1.50 7.40 4.41
N SER A 49 -1.76 7.92 5.62
CA SER A 49 -1.52 9.31 6.03
C SER A 49 -0.24 9.48 6.87
N ALA A 50 0.86 8.89 6.43
CA ALA A 50 2.16 8.95 7.08
C ALA A 50 2.93 10.27 6.80
N ASP A 51 4.13 10.44 7.37
CA ASP A 51 4.94 11.65 7.20
C ASP A 51 5.39 11.84 5.74
N ILE A 52 5.85 10.75 5.11
CA ILE A 52 6.21 10.70 3.69
C ILE A 52 5.78 9.38 3.07
N ASN A 53 5.44 9.40 1.78
CA ASN A 53 5.10 8.19 1.03
C ASN A 53 5.95 8.11 -0.26
N PRO A 54 7.01 7.28 -0.29
CA PRO A 54 7.93 7.20 -1.42
C PRO A 54 7.31 6.51 -2.65
N ILE A 55 6.25 5.72 -2.47
CA ILE A 55 5.60 4.97 -3.55
C ILE A 55 4.23 5.54 -3.95
N GLY A 56 3.84 6.68 -3.36
CA GLY A 56 2.54 7.33 -3.60
C GLY A 56 2.28 7.74 -5.05
N GLY A 57 3.35 7.89 -5.85
CA GLY A 57 3.26 8.21 -7.27
C GLY A 57 3.41 7.02 -8.22
N VAL A 58 3.53 5.80 -7.71
CA VAL A 58 3.83 4.60 -8.51
C VAL A 58 2.57 3.75 -8.66
N SER A 59 2.33 3.19 -9.86
CA SER A 59 1.20 2.29 -10.11
C SER A 59 1.43 0.91 -9.48
N LYS A 60 0.35 0.19 -9.15
CA LYS A 60 0.39 -1.17 -8.60
C LYS A 60 1.14 -2.12 -9.53
N MET A 61 0.96 -1.96 -10.85
CA MET A 61 1.64 -2.77 -11.86
C MET A 61 3.14 -2.49 -11.91
N ASP A 62 3.54 -1.23 -11.81
CA ASP A 62 4.96 -0.86 -11.75
C ASP A 62 5.60 -1.33 -10.44
N LEU A 63 4.88 -1.27 -9.31
CA LEU A 63 5.34 -1.82 -8.04
C LEU A 63 5.57 -3.33 -8.12
N LYS A 64 4.64 -4.11 -8.70
CA LYS A 64 4.83 -5.55 -8.91
C LYS A 64 6.06 -5.84 -9.77
N SER A 65 6.23 -5.09 -10.86
CA SER A 65 7.39 -5.21 -11.75
C SER A 65 8.70 -4.87 -11.04
N PHE A 66 8.69 -3.83 -10.22
CA PHE A 66 9.84 -3.43 -9.39
C PHE A 66 10.21 -4.48 -8.35
N LEU A 67 9.22 -5.10 -7.69
CA LEU A 67 9.47 -6.19 -6.76
C LEU A 67 10.10 -7.42 -7.44
N LEU A 68 9.65 -7.77 -8.64
CA LEU A 68 10.26 -8.85 -9.43
C LEU A 68 11.69 -8.52 -9.85
N TYR A 69 11.95 -7.28 -10.29
CA TYR A 69 13.30 -6.80 -10.56
C TYR A 69 14.19 -6.93 -9.31
N CYS A 70 13.71 -6.50 -8.15
CA CYS A 70 14.44 -6.60 -6.89
C CYS A 70 14.69 -8.05 -6.46
N ALA A 71 13.77 -8.96 -6.74
CA ALA A 71 13.92 -10.38 -6.43
C ALA A 71 15.13 -10.99 -7.15
N GLU A 72 15.33 -10.65 -8.43
CA GLU A 72 16.47 -11.12 -9.22
C GLU A 72 17.74 -10.34 -8.89
N HIS A 73 17.67 -9.00 -8.88
CA HIS A 73 18.84 -8.13 -8.78
C HIS A 73 19.47 -8.12 -7.39
N PHE A 74 18.65 -8.14 -6.34
CA PHE A 74 19.11 -8.17 -4.94
C PHE A 74 19.04 -9.57 -4.31
N GLN A 75 18.72 -10.59 -5.10
CA GLN A 75 18.59 -11.99 -4.65
C GLN A 75 17.58 -12.19 -3.51
N LEU A 76 16.50 -11.40 -3.49
CA LEU A 76 15.45 -11.46 -2.48
C LEU A 76 14.30 -12.39 -2.93
N SER A 77 14.54 -13.71 -2.85
CA SER A 77 13.59 -14.73 -3.35
C SER A 77 12.19 -14.66 -2.73
N ILE A 78 12.08 -14.20 -1.47
CA ILE A 78 10.80 -14.00 -0.76
C ILE A 78 9.86 -13.02 -1.48
N LEU A 79 10.40 -12.10 -2.29
CA LEU A 79 9.58 -11.16 -3.03
C LEU A 79 8.69 -11.85 -4.08
N LYS A 80 9.13 -13.00 -4.64
CA LYS A 80 8.31 -13.76 -5.59
C LYS A 80 7.04 -14.31 -4.95
N SER A 81 7.14 -14.82 -3.71
CA SER A 81 5.96 -15.29 -2.98
C SER A 81 5.06 -14.14 -2.55
N ILE A 82 5.62 -12.97 -2.19
CA ILE A 82 4.83 -11.78 -1.86
C ILE A 82 4.03 -11.28 -3.08
N VAL A 83 4.66 -11.24 -4.26
CA VAL A 83 3.99 -10.80 -5.51
C VAL A 83 2.91 -11.79 -5.95
N ALA A 84 3.12 -13.09 -5.73
CA ALA A 84 2.17 -14.14 -6.09
C ALA A 84 0.99 -14.27 -5.11
N ALA A 85 1.08 -13.70 -3.91
CA ALA A 85 0.00 -13.72 -2.94
C ALA A 85 -1.23 -12.93 -3.43
N PRO A 86 -2.45 -13.41 -3.18
CA PRO A 86 -3.66 -12.69 -3.56
C PRO A 86 -3.76 -11.37 -2.79
N PRO A 87 -4.11 -10.24 -3.47
CA PRO A 87 -4.27 -8.95 -2.81
C PRO A 87 -5.58 -8.94 -2.01
N THR A 88 -5.47 -8.88 -0.69
CA THR A 88 -6.63 -8.89 0.21
C THR A 88 -6.43 -7.97 1.40
N ALA A 89 -7.45 -7.16 1.72
CA ALA A 89 -7.49 -6.42 2.98
C ALA A 89 -7.77 -7.37 4.16
N GLU A 90 -6.73 -7.75 4.92
CA GLU A 90 -6.85 -8.52 6.17
C GLU A 90 -7.43 -7.66 7.33
N LEU A 91 -8.62 -7.10 7.12
CA LEU A 91 -9.35 -6.29 8.09
C LEU A 91 -10.65 -6.95 8.54
N GLU A 92 -11.18 -7.89 7.76
CA GLU A 92 -12.37 -8.66 8.12
C GLU A 92 -11.98 -10.09 8.49
N PRO A 93 -12.65 -10.69 9.50
CA PRO A 93 -12.41 -12.08 9.85
C PRO A 93 -12.71 -12.99 8.66
N LEU A 94 -11.88 -14.02 8.47
CA LEU A 94 -12.10 -15.03 7.44
C LEU A 94 -13.45 -15.71 7.67
N THR A 95 -14.34 -15.66 6.69
CA THR A 95 -15.56 -16.45 6.70
C THR A 95 -15.19 -17.84 6.18
N ASP A 96 -15.35 -18.89 7.00
CA ASP A 96 -15.01 -20.28 6.67
C ASP A 96 -13.56 -20.51 6.20
N GLY A 97 -12.60 -19.72 6.70
CA GLY A 97 -11.19 -19.83 6.37
C GLY A 97 -10.81 -19.30 4.98
N GLN A 98 -11.75 -18.69 4.26
CA GLN A 98 -11.50 -18.01 3.01
C GLN A 98 -11.48 -16.51 3.20
N VAL A 99 -10.59 -15.83 2.49
CA VAL A 99 -10.54 -14.37 2.51
C VAL A 99 -11.78 -13.85 1.82
N SER A 100 -12.58 -13.07 2.55
CA SER A 100 -13.96 -12.75 2.17
C SER A 100 -14.07 -11.84 0.94
N GLN A 101 -13.01 -11.11 0.56
CA GLN A 101 -13.02 -10.21 -0.60
C GLN A 101 -11.60 -9.81 -1.04
N THR A 102 -11.40 -9.68 -2.36
CA THR A 102 -10.19 -9.11 -2.97
C THR A 102 -10.38 -7.63 -3.24
N ASP A 103 -9.33 -6.83 -3.15
CA ASP A 103 -9.39 -5.36 -3.35
C ASP A 103 -10.04 -4.97 -4.69
N GLU A 104 -9.78 -5.70 -5.78
CA GLU A 104 -10.37 -5.44 -7.10
C GLU A 104 -11.89 -5.69 -7.15
N ALA A 105 -12.38 -6.67 -6.38
CA ALA A 105 -13.81 -6.97 -6.28
C ALA A 105 -14.54 -5.86 -5.50
N ASP A 106 -13.92 -5.34 -4.44
CA ASP A 106 -14.45 -4.21 -3.66
C ASP A 106 -14.50 -2.93 -4.48
N MET A 107 -13.42 -2.65 -5.23
CA MET A 107 -13.35 -1.47 -6.10
C MET A 107 -14.26 -1.60 -7.32
N GLY A 108 -14.67 -2.83 -7.69
CA GLY A 108 -15.43 -3.12 -8.91
C GLY A 108 -14.63 -2.88 -10.19
N MET A 109 -13.30 -2.79 -10.09
CA MET A 109 -12.38 -2.53 -11.19
C MET A 109 -11.02 -3.18 -10.93
N THR A 110 -10.36 -3.61 -11.99
CA THR A 110 -9.00 -4.16 -11.93
C THR A 110 -7.95 -3.06 -11.81
N TYR A 111 -6.79 -3.38 -11.22
CA TYR A 111 -5.65 -2.45 -11.19
C TYR A 111 -5.16 -2.08 -12.60
N SER A 112 -5.33 -2.97 -13.59
CA SER A 112 -5.04 -2.66 -14.99
C SER A 112 -5.95 -1.55 -15.53
N GLU A 113 -7.25 -1.61 -15.26
CA GLU A 113 -8.21 -0.59 -15.69
C GLU A 113 -7.95 0.74 -14.97
N LEU A 114 -7.67 0.71 -13.67
CA LEU A 114 -7.34 1.91 -12.89
C LEU A 114 -6.09 2.61 -13.41
N SER A 115 -5.06 1.85 -13.79
CA SER A 115 -3.85 2.42 -14.39
C SER A 115 -4.15 3.16 -15.70
N VAL A 116 -5.02 2.59 -16.55
CA VAL A 116 -5.47 3.23 -17.79
C VAL A 116 -6.26 4.51 -17.51
N ILE A 117 -7.21 4.47 -16.58
CA ILE A 117 -8.01 5.64 -16.18
C ILE A 117 -7.12 6.75 -15.63
N GLY A 118 -6.15 6.41 -14.78
CA GLY A 118 -5.20 7.36 -14.23
C GLY A 118 -4.40 8.09 -15.32
N LYS A 119 -3.94 7.35 -16.34
CA LYS A 119 -3.22 7.92 -17.49
C LYS A 119 -4.13 8.82 -18.34
N LEU A 120 -5.34 8.36 -18.68
CA LEU A 120 -6.30 9.15 -19.47
C LEU A 120 -6.67 10.47 -18.78
N ARG A 121 -7.02 10.40 -17.48
CA ARG A 121 -7.39 11.56 -16.68
C ARG A 121 -6.22 12.55 -16.53
N LYS A 122 -5.03 12.08 -16.14
CA LYS A 122 -3.92 12.97 -15.74
C LYS A 122 -3.00 13.36 -16.89
N ILE A 123 -2.67 12.43 -17.79
CA ILE A 123 -1.73 12.66 -18.90
C ILE A 123 -2.50 13.20 -20.10
N SER A 124 -3.52 12.46 -20.57
CA SER A 124 -4.29 12.80 -21.76
C SER A 124 -5.33 13.89 -21.53
N LYS A 125 -5.55 14.32 -20.28
CA LYS A 125 -6.50 15.36 -19.88
C LYS A 125 -7.95 15.06 -20.29
N CYS A 126 -8.31 13.78 -20.37
CA CYS A 126 -9.67 13.37 -20.68
C CYS A 126 -10.57 13.55 -19.45
N GLY A 127 -11.65 14.33 -19.62
CA GLY A 127 -12.78 14.36 -18.69
C GLY A 127 -13.72 13.16 -18.93
N PRO A 128 -14.80 13.05 -18.15
CA PRO A 128 -15.88 12.11 -18.42
C PRO A 128 -16.58 12.40 -19.76
#